data_AF-A0A6I5NAA1-F1
#
_entry.id   AF-A0A6I5NAA1-F1
#
_cell.length_a   1.000
_cell.length_b   1.000
_cell.length_c   1.000
_cell.angle_alpha   90.00
_cell.angle_beta   90.00
_cell.angle_gamma   90.00
#
_symmetry.space_group_name_H-M   'P 1'
#
loop_
_entity.id
_entity.type
_entity.pdbx_description
1 polymer ?
#
loop_
_entity_poly.entity_id
_entity_poly.type
_entity_poly.pdbx_seq_one_letter_code
_entity_poly.pdbx_strand_id
1 'polypeptide(L)'
;MFDFREVGSDRGLAYINQFEDVGAVGLVGYSGGGVSAIQTAKGLQRPVDLLVQIDSYDPLTGNGDEDEVLPGNVKRGINYYQQRNRFNFFRADFDLFDLQGAKSVQGSQNINAEDAFRDRGITHRNIDDNPQLQARIVENVAALVLKDLTFDRQNQLQLTGPAVTPGNTLRLLAGDRPATAVLSQPLAAAASFQTQFQFRLPFAALTDGLSFLLGPSLSLGAATSLRLQLDPLLTPGDISTNSVALLIPGRPPQVLPAVPVEFNSGSSLTAWVNYDAIAQQLDLFLSDGLKQPIQPLLSQPVDLSLLGPNLYAGFRTASGSPSQYSEILSWQLSTAPLVAADVMPAKPLAAFVASSVAVADRQAVPEPGIAAALLSWSGLVWLRGRRRLRDRAERLLQ
;
A
#
# COMPACT_ATOMS: atom_id res chain seq x y z
N MET A 1 4.43 -19.61 -25.04
CA MET A 1 3.20 -18.94 -25.48
C MET A 1 2.10 -19.51 -24.60
N PHE A 2 1.91 -19.08 -23.34
CA PHE A 2 1.94 -17.74 -22.75
C PHE A 2 2.76 -17.73 -21.45
N ASP A 3 3.48 -16.62 -21.19
CA ASP A 3 4.20 -16.35 -19.93
C ASP A 3 3.38 -15.28 -19.19
N PHE A 4 2.59 -15.69 -18.20
CA PHE A 4 1.82 -14.77 -17.37
C PHE A 4 2.72 -14.19 -16.29
N ARG A 5 3.27 -13.01 -16.57
CA ARG A 5 3.62 -12.02 -15.55
C ARG A 5 2.79 -10.79 -15.79
N GLU A 6 1.65 -10.69 -15.11
CA GLU A 6 0.97 -9.41 -14.97
C GLU A 6 0.50 -9.27 -13.52
N VAL A 7 1.29 -8.54 -12.75
CA VAL A 7 0.89 -7.97 -11.46
C VAL A 7 0.68 -6.49 -11.76
N GLY A 8 -0.56 -6.15 -12.11
CA GLY A 8 -1.04 -4.78 -12.31
C GLY A 8 -0.72 -4.20 -13.68
N SER A 9 -1.76 -3.91 -14.47
CA SER A 9 -1.64 -2.85 -15.48
C SER A 9 -1.23 -1.55 -14.78
N ASP A 10 -0.61 -0.60 -15.48
CA ASP A 10 -0.26 0.72 -14.92
C ASP A 10 -1.46 1.40 -14.21
N ARG A 11 -2.69 1.02 -14.58
CA ARG A 11 -3.95 1.42 -13.94
C ARG A 11 -4.17 0.80 -12.56
N GLY A 12 -3.83 -0.47 -12.37
CA GLY A 12 -3.87 -1.14 -11.06
C GLY A 12 -2.86 -0.55 -10.07
N LEU A 13 -1.68 -0.17 -10.57
CA LEU A 13 -0.69 0.56 -9.77
C LEU A 13 -1.17 1.98 -9.44
N ALA A 14 -1.73 2.71 -10.42
CA ALA A 14 -2.36 4.01 -10.17
C ALA A 14 -3.54 3.93 -9.18
N TYR A 15 -4.26 2.81 -9.15
CA TYR A 15 -5.32 2.50 -8.20
C TYR A 15 -4.77 2.23 -6.79
N ILE A 16 -3.68 1.46 -6.64
CA ILE A 16 -3.01 1.22 -5.34
C ILE A 16 -2.44 2.51 -4.75
N ASN A 17 -1.84 3.35 -5.58
CA ASN A 17 -1.21 4.60 -5.15
C ASN A 17 -2.20 5.58 -4.50
N GLN A 18 -3.51 5.43 -4.71
CA GLN A 18 -4.55 6.22 -4.03
C GLN A 18 -4.78 5.79 -2.57
N PHE A 19 -4.30 4.60 -2.19
CA PHE A 19 -4.39 4.05 -0.84
C PHE A 19 -3.03 4.04 -0.12
N GLU A 20 -1.94 4.49 -0.75
CA GLU A 20 -0.64 4.59 -0.07
C GLU A 20 -0.62 5.66 1.05
N ASP A 21 -1.61 6.56 1.05
CA ASP A 21 -1.79 7.60 2.07
C ASP A 21 -2.26 7.08 3.43
N VAL A 22 -2.68 5.82 3.52
CA VAL A 22 -3.27 5.24 4.75
C VAL A 22 -2.35 4.29 5.51
N GLY A 23 -1.06 4.23 5.19
CA GLY A 23 -0.07 3.47 5.97
C GLY A 23 -0.34 1.96 6.07
N ALA A 24 -1.17 1.46 5.16
CA ALA A 24 -1.70 0.10 5.11
C ALA A 24 -1.13 -0.63 3.90
N VAL A 25 -0.73 -1.90 4.04
CA VAL A 25 -0.34 -2.72 2.88
C VAL A 25 -1.62 -3.12 2.13
N GLY A 26 -1.85 -2.49 0.98
CA GLY A 26 -2.94 -2.77 0.05
C GLY A 26 -2.49 -3.68 -1.09
N LEU A 27 -3.28 -4.71 -1.41
CA LEU A 27 -3.10 -5.51 -2.63
C LEU A 27 -4.36 -5.45 -3.47
N VAL A 28 -4.19 -5.29 -4.79
CA VAL A 28 -5.32 -5.19 -5.71
C VAL A 28 -5.14 -6.21 -6.82
N GLY A 29 -6.06 -7.16 -6.88
CA GLY A 29 -6.17 -8.13 -7.96
C GLY A 29 -7.24 -7.70 -8.94
N TYR A 30 -6.90 -7.65 -10.22
CA TYR A 30 -7.78 -7.16 -11.29
C TYR A 30 -7.88 -8.20 -12.41
N SER A 31 -9.08 -8.44 -12.95
CA SER A 31 -9.29 -9.22 -14.19
C SER A 31 -8.50 -10.54 -14.21
N GLY A 32 -8.85 -11.47 -13.32
CA GLY A 32 -8.09 -12.72 -13.13
C GLY A 32 -6.82 -12.60 -12.27
N GLY A 33 -6.33 -11.39 -12.02
CA GLY A 33 -5.24 -11.10 -11.08
C GLY A 33 -5.60 -11.30 -9.59
N GLY A 34 -6.85 -11.67 -9.28
CA GLY A 34 -7.28 -11.99 -7.91
C GLY A 34 -6.50 -13.16 -7.30
N VAL A 35 -6.18 -14.19 -8.08
CA VAL A 35 -5.32 -15.30 -7.66
C VAL A 35 -3.92 -14.78 -7.36
N SER A 36 -3.35 -13.97 -8.25
CA SER A 36 -2.04 -13.35 -8.05
C SER A 36 -1.98 -12.49 -6.79
N ALA A 37 -3.03 -11.73 -6.49
CA ALA A 37 -3.11 -10.92 -5.27
C ALA A 37 -3.15 -11.79 -4.00
N ILE A 38 -3.95 -12.87 -3.99
CA ILE A 38 -3.99 -13.83 -2.87
C ILE A 38 -2.64 -14.53 -2.70
N GLN A 39 -2.01 -15.00 -3.77
CA GLN A 39 -0.70 -15.67 -3.71
C GLN A 39 0.41 -14.69 -3.27
N THR A 40 0.37 -13.45 -3.74
CA THR A 40 1.27 -12.38 -3.29
C THR A 40 1.10 -12.15 -1.79
N ALA A 41 -0.14 -12.04 -1.31
CA ALA A 41 -0.42 -11.91 0.12
C ALA A 41 0.12 -13.12 0.93
N LYS A 42 -0.10 -14.36 0.48
CA LYS A 42 0.44 -15.58 1.13
C LYS A 42 1.97 -15.55 1.23
N GLY A 43 2.66 -14.98 0.24
CA GLY A 43 4.12 -14.87 0.22
C GLY A 43 4.69 -13.77 1.12
N LEU A 44 3.88 -12.78 1.52
CA LEU A 44 4.33 -11.71 2.41
C LEU A 44 4.44 -12.22 3.85
N GLN A 45 5.63 -12.07 4.45
CA GLN A 45 5.86 -12.36 5.87
C GLN A 45 5.29 -11.28 6.82
N ARG A 46 4.59 -10.28 6.28
CA ARG A 46 3.99 -9.18 7.03
C ARG A 46 2.45 -9.19 6.87
N PRO A 47 1.72 -8.58 7.81
CA PRO A 47 0.28 -8.38 7.65
C PRO A 47 -0.05 -7.56 6.39
N VAL A 48 -1.15 -7.91 5.74
CA VAL A 48 -1.79 -7.15 4.66
C VAL A 48 -3.07 -6.55 5.24
N ASP A 49 -3.19 -5.23 5.25
CA ASP A 49 -4.31 -4.56 5.89
C ASP A 49 -5.58 -4.60 5.03
N LEU A 50 -5.41 -4.50 3.71
CA LEU A 50 -6.49 -4.54 2.75
C LEU A 50 -6.09 -5.34 1.50
N LEU A 51 -6.94 -6.28 1.11
CA LEU A 51 -6.88 -6.94 -0.19
C LEU A 51 -8.16 -6.62 -0.95
N VAL A 52 -8.07 -5.97 -2.09
CA VAL A 52 -9.20 -5.71 -2.99
C VAL A 52 -9.11 -6.62 -4.19
N GLN A 53 -10.13 -7.42 -4.45
CA GLN A 53 -10.31 -8.15 -5.69
C GLN A 53 -11.38 -7.45 -6.49
N ILE A 54 -11.06 -7.17 -7.73
CA ILE A 54 -11.98 -6.62 -8.71
C ILE A 54 -12.03 -7.64 -9.82
N ASP A 55 -13.17 -8.31 -9.92
CA ASP A 55 -13.43 -9.25 -10.99
C ASP A 55 -12.40 -10.37 -11.09
N SER A 56 -12.15 -11.00 -9.94
CA SER A 56 -11.26 -12.16 -9.86
C SER A 56 -11.89 -13.35 -10.56
N TYR A 57 -11.19 -13.96 -11.51
CA TYR A 57 -11.71 -15.09 -12.28
C TYR A 57 -11.90 -16.35 -11.42
N ASP A 58 -13.07 -16.99 -11.52
CA ASP A 58 -13.31 -18.37 -11.04
C ASP A 58 -12.72 -19.36 -12.06
N PRO A 59 -11.58 -20.03 -11.77
CA PRO A 59 -10.95 -20.90 -12.73
C PRO A 59 -11.90 -22.04 -13.13
N LEU A 60 -12.05 -22.24 -14.46
CA LEU A 60 -12.73 -23.38 -15.09
C LEU A 60 -12.22 -24.77 -14.63
N THR A 61 -11.25 -24.83 -13.71
CA THR A 61 -10.71 -26.04 -13.10
C THR A 61 -11.70 -26.71 -12.14
N GLY A 62 -12.72 -25.99 -11.65
CA GLY A 62 -13.80 -26.56 -10.82
C GLY A 62 -13.38 -26.93 -9.39
N ASN A 63 -12.18 -26.54 -8.97
CA ASN A 63 -11.72 -26.61 -7.58
C ASN A 63 -11.84 -25.20 -6.97
N GLY A 64 -13.06 -24.81 -6.58
CA GLY A 64 -13.35 -23.47 -6.04
C GLY A 64 -12.76 -23.18 -4.65
N ASP A 65 -11.96 -24.08 -4.07
CA ASP A 65 -11.61 -24.00 -2.65
C ASP A 65 -10.26 -23.31 -2.33
N GLU A 66 -9.33 -23.19 -3.29
CA GLU A 66 -7.96 -22.71 -2.98
C GLU A 66 -7.72 -21.21 -3.27
N ASP A 67 -8.49 -20.65 -4.21
CA ASP A 67 -8.32 -19.29 -4.74
C ASP A 67 -9.43 -18.32 -4.30
N GLU A 68 -10.40 -18.81 -3.54
CA GLU A 68 -11.51 -18.03 -2.99
C GLU A 68 -11.41 -17.90 -1.46
N VAL A 69 -10.21 -18.04 -0.87
CA VAL A 69 -10.00 -17.87 0.58
C VAL A 69 -8.94 -16.81 0.84
N LEU A 70 -9.30 -15.78 1.62
CA LEU A 70 -8.32 -14.80 2.05
C LEU A 70 -7.23 -15.45 2.90
N PRO A 71 -5.95 -15.12 2.64
CA PRO A 71 -4.83 -15.56 3.47
C PRO A 71 -4.98 -15.10 4.92
N GLY A 72 -4.48 -15.89 5.87
CA GLY A 72 -4.59 -15.57 7.30
C GLY A 72 -3.85 -14.29 7.74
N ASN A 73 -2.93 -13.79 6.90
CA ASN A 73 -2.25 -12.50 7.12
C ASN A 73 -3.00 -11.31 6.51
N VAL A 74 -4.14 -11.51 5.83
CA VAL A 74 -5.00 -10.44 5.32
C VAL A 74 -6.04 -10.07 6.37
N LYS A 75 -6.00 -8.83 6.87
CA LYS A 75 -6.93 -8.34 7.89
C LYS A 75 -8.33 -8.06 7.32
N ARG A 76 -8.40 -7.58 6.08
CA ARG A 76 -9.66 -7.28 5.40
C ARG A 76 -9.56 -7.56 3.91
N GLY A 77 -10.54 -8.30 3.39
CA GLY A 77 -10.74 -8.40 1.95
C GLY A 77 -12.03 -7.73 1.48
N ILE A 78 -12.00 -7.18 0.28
CA ILE A 78 -13.18 -6.72 -0.46
C ILE A 78 -13.11 -7.39 -1.83
N ASN A 79 -14.20 -8.01 -2.26
CA ASN A 79 -14.30 -8.65 -3.56
C ASN A 79 -15.48 -8.05 -4.33
N TYR A 80 -15.21 -7.37 -5.43
CA TYR A 80 -16.23 -6.91 -6.38
C TYR A 80 -16.43 -7.97 -7.45
N TYR A 81 -17.68 -8.38 -7.64
CA TYR A 81 -18.08 -9.35 -8.65
C TYR A 81 -19.31 -8.85 -9.41
N GLN A 82 -19.56 -9.43 -10.58
CA GLN A 82 -20.77 -9.24 -11.38
C GLN A 82 -21.60 -10.52 -11.36
N GLN A 83 -22.93 -10.38 -11.43
CA GLN A 83 -23.83 -11.51 -11.27
C GLN A 83 -24.34 -12.06 -12.61
N ARG A 84 -24.20 -11.28 -13.70
CA ARG A 84 -24.93 -11.46 -14.96
C ARG A 84 -25.08 -12.91 -15.40
N ASN A 85 -26.34 -13.23 -15.66
CA ASN A 85 -26.86 -14.57 -15.83
C ASN A 85 -26.16 -15.33 -16.96
N ARG A 86 -25.63 -16.50 -16.61
CA ARG A 86 -25.10 -17.57 -17.48
C ARG A 86 -26.11 -18.10 -18.53
N PHE A 87 -27.26 -17.44 -18.71
CA PHE A 87 -28.40 -17.91 -19.48
C PHE A 87 -28.84 -16.99 -20.63
N ASN A 88 -28.13 -15.90 -20.91
CA ASN A 88 -28.39 -15.07 -22.10
C ASN A 88 -27.73 -15.61 -23.38
N PHE A 89 -27.70 -16.93 -23.55
CA PHE A 89 -27.13 -17.64 -24.71
C PHE A 89 -27.71 -17.21 -26.07
N PHE A 90 -28.85 -16.51 -26.08
CA PHE A 90 -29.57 -16.12 -27.30
C PHE A 90 -29.44 -14.65 -27.68
N ARG A 91 -28.58 -13.87 -27.01
CA ARG A 91 -28.29 -12.49 -27.46
C ARG A 91 -27.14 -12.47 -28.46
N ALA A 92 -27.28 -11.63 -29.49
CA ALA A 92 -26.28 -11.50 -30.57
C ALA A 92 -24.92 -10.95 -30.09
N ASP A 93 -24.87 -10.35 -28.89
CA ASP A 93 -23.69 -9.82 -28.22
C ASP A 93 -23.19 -10.71 -27.06
N PHE A 94 -23.70 -11.95 -26.95
CA PHE A 94 -23.26 -12.87 -25.91
C PHE A 94 -21.82 -13.34 -26.16
N ASP A 95 -20.93 -12.98 -25.24
CA ASP A 95 -19.56 -13.48 -25.22
C ASP A 95 -19.52 -14.78 -24.40
N LEU A 96 -19.29 -15.91 -25.09
CA LEU A 96 -19.12 -17.23 -24.48
C LEU A 96 -17.94 -17.29 -23.49
N PHE A 97 -17.08 -16.27 -23.51
CA PHE A 97 -15.93 -16.08 -22.64
C PHE A 97 -16.10 -14.89 -21.68
N ASP A 98 -17.33 -14.37 -21.47
CA ASP A 98 -17.61 -13.43 -20.37
C ASP A 98 -17.57 -14.18 -19.03
N LEU A 99 -16.34 -14.52 -18.65
CA LEU A 99 -16.01 -15.20 -17.42
C LEU A 99 -16.53 -14.35 -16.27
N GLN A 100 -17.32 -14.96 -15.40
CA GLN A 100 -17.86 -14.25 -14.24
C GLN A 100 -16.80 -14.26 -13.15
N GLY A 101 -16.64 -13.12 -12.48
CA GLY A 101 -15.83 -13.05 -11.28
C GLY A 101 -16.34 -14.00 -10.19
N ALA A 102 -15.43 -14.46 -9.33
CA ALA A 102 -15.70 -15.25 -8.14
C ALA A 102 -16.72 -14.51 -7.28
N LYS A 103 -17.92 -15.08 -7.12
CA LYS A 103 -19.02 -14.45 -6.38
C LYS A 103 -18.83 -14.52 -4.87
N SER A 104 -17.95 -15.41 -4.42
CA SER A 104 -17.66 -15.62 -3.01
C SER A 104 -16.17 -15.78 -2.83
N VAL A 105 -15.56 -14.85 -2.11
CA VAL A 105 -14.23 -15.04 -1.53
C VAL A 105 -14.43 -15.09 -0.02
N GLN A 106 -14.15 -16.24 0.58
CA GLN A 106 -14.20 -16.49 2.01
C GLN A 106 -13.24 -15.57 2.76
N GLY A 107 -13.77 -14.88 3.77
CA GLY A 107 -13.07 -13.85 4.52
C GLY A 107 -13.20 -12.44 3.93
N SER A 108 -13.70 -12.30 2.70
CA SER A 108 -13.92 -11.00 2.06
C SER A 108 -15.35 -10.50 2.21
N GLN A 109 -15.51 -9.18 2.18
CA GLN A 109 -16.79 -8.54 1.89
C GLN A 109 -17.06 -8.64 0.38
N ASN A 110 -17.96 -9.53 -0.01
CA ASN A 110 -18.34 -9.75 -1.42
C ASN A 110 -19.44 -8.76 -1.85
N ILE A 111 -19.18 -8.00 -2.91
CA ILE A 111 -20.03 -6.90 -3.37
C ILE A 111 -20.39 -7.14 -4.84
N ASN A 112 -21.69 -7.27 -5.11
CA ASN A 112 -22.18 -7.24 -6.48
C ASN A 112 -22.06 -5.82 -7.03
N ALA A 113 -21.16 -5.58 -7.98
CA ALA A 113 -20.92 -4.29 -8.60
C ALA A 113 -22.20 -3.75 -9.29
N GLU A 114 -22.99 -4.61 -9.92
CA GLU A 114 -24.25 -4.21 -10.56
C GLU A 114 -25.22 -3.59 -9.57
N ASP A 115 -25.36 -4.20 -8.40
CA ASP A 115 -26.29 -3.74 -7.36
C ASP A 115 -25.72 -2.54 -6.61
N ALA A 116 -24.42 -2.55 -6.26
CA ALA A 116 -23.75 -1.46 -5.57
C ALA A 116 -23.81 -0.14 -6.35
N PHE A 117 -23.70 -0.22 -7.67
CA PHE A 117 -23.69 0.94 -8.55
C PHE A 117 -25.01 1.20 -9.26
N ARG A 118 -26.05 0.39 -8.98
CA ARG A 118 -27.36 0.44 -9.62
C ARG A 118 -27.27 0.43 -11.14
N ASP A 119 -26.32 -0.33 -11.66
CA ASP A 119 -26.00 -0.40 -13.09
C ASP A 119 -25.98 -1.87 -13.53
N ARG A 120 -27.10 -2.31 -14.08
CA ARG A 120 -27.24 -3.65 -14.65
C ARG A 120 -26.41 -3.84 -15.92
N GLY A 121 -25.83 -2.78 -16.47
CA GLY A 121 -24.96 -2.78 -17.64
C GLY A 121 -23.53 -3.21 -17.34
N ILE A 122 -23.13 -3.30 -16.07
CA ILE A 122 -21.80 -3.73 -15.65
C ILE A 122 -21.49 -5.15 -16.18
N THR A 123 -20.31 -5.31 -16.77
CA THR A 123 -19.76 -6.54 -17.36
C THR A 123 -18.29 -6.64 -16.98
N HIS A 124 -17.69 -7.80 -17.16
CA HIS A 124 -16.26 -7.98 -16.92
C HIS A 124 -15.42 -6.94 -17.68
N ARG A 125 -15.67 -6.84 -18.99
CA ARG A 125 -14.99 -5.90 -19.86
C ARG A 125 -15.13 -4.44 -19.43
N ASN A 126 -16.30 -4.03 -18.94
CA ASN A 126 -16.46 -2.63 -18.54
C ASN A 126 -15.94 -2.33 -17.14
N ILE A 127 -15.90 -3.30 -16.23
CA ILE A 127 -15.09 -3.16 -15.01
C ILE A 127 -13.64 -2.92 -15.44
N ASP A 128 -13.17 -3.71 -16.41
CA ASP A 128 -11.81 -3.68 -16.95
C ASP A 128 -11.41 -2.37 -17.65
N ASP A 129 -12.31 -1.85 -18.48
CA ASP A 129 -12.00 -0.78 -19.43
C ASP A 129 -12.65 0.57 -19.10
N ASN A 130 -13.60 0.64 -18.17
CA ASN A 130 -14.32 1.88 -17.84
C ASN A 130 -13.68 2.62 -16.65
N PRO A 131 -12.91 3.70 -16.89
CA PRO A 131 -12.26 4.45 -15.81
C PRO A 131 -13.25 5.11 -14.84
N GLN A 132 -14.47 5.45 -15.30
CA GLN A 132 -15.48 6.03 -14.41
C GLN A 132 -16.04 4.99 -13.44
N LEU A 133 -16.22 3.75 -13.89
CA LEU A 133 -16.64 2.65 -13.01
C LEU A 133 -15.54 2.32 -12.00
N GLN A 134 -14.28 2.28 -12.43
CA GLN A 134 -13.12 2.09 -11.56
C GLN A 134 -13.05 3.17 -10.48
N ALA A 135 -13.23 4.44 -10.84
CA ALA A 135 -13.27 5.54 -9.87
C ALA A 135 -14.38 5.35 -8.82
N ARG A 136 -15.58 4.91 -9.24
CA ARG A 136 -16.68 4.61 -8.30
C ARG A 136 -16.36 3.43 -7.37
N ILE A 137 -15.63 2.41 -7.87
CA ILE A 137 -15.13 1.31 -7.06
C ILE A 137 -14.13 1.80 -6.02
N VAL A 138 -13.18 2.67 -6.41
CA VAL A 138 -12.26 3.32 -5.45
C VAL A 138 -13.06 4.04 -4.37
N GLU A 139 -13.98 4.93 -4.75
CA GLU A 139 -14.76 5.72 -3.81
C GLU A 139 -15.54 4.83 -2.84
N ASN A 140 -16.08 3.71 -3.34
CA ASN A 140 -16.78 2.75 -2.50
C ASN A 140 -15.84 1.98 -1.56
N VAL A 141 -14.68 1.51 -2.04
CA VAL A 141 -13.64 0.90 -1.20
C VAL A 141 -13.19 1.89 -0.13
N ALA A 142 -12.91 3.14 -0.50
CA ALA A 142 -12.57 4.19 0.43
C ALA A 142 -13.68 4.35 1.48
N ALA A 143 -14.95 4.49 1.10
CA ALA A 143 -16.05 4.61 2.06
C ALA A 143 -16.17 3.37 2.99
N LEU A 144 -15.91 2.17 2.46
CA LEU A 144 -15.96 0.93 3.23
C LEU A 144 -14.79 0.78 4.19
N VAL A 145 -13.61 1.25 3.80
CA VAL A 145 -12.35 0.99 4.49
C VAL A 145 -11.90 2.18 5.36
N LEU A 146 -12.19 3.42 4.97
CA LEU A 146 -11.85 4.62 5.73
C LEU A 146 -12.48 4.66 7.13
N LYS A 147 -13.64 4.02 7.33
CA LYS A 147 -14.23 3.88 8.68
C LYS A 147 -13.48 2.89 9.58
N ASP A 148 -12.71 2.00 8.97
CA ASP A 148 -12.00 0.90 9.61
C ASP A 148 -10.49 1.17 9.71
N LEU A 149 -9.97 2.06 8.86
CA LEU A 149 -8.69 2.70 9.04
C LEU A 149 -8.95 3.89 9.95
N THR A 150 -9.05 3.70 11.26
CA THR A 150 -8.92 4.81 12.20
C THR A 150 -7.46 4.88 12.61
N PHE A 151 -6.86 6.07 12.53
CA PHE A 151 -5.43 6.32 12.76
C PHE A 151 -4.94 5.71 14.09
N ASP A 152 -5.82 5.63 15.10
CA ASP A 152 -5.56 5.03 16.40
C ASP A 152 -6.53 3.89 16.77
N ARG A 153 -6.73 2.93 15.86
CA ARG A 153 -7.73 1.86 16.04
C ARG A 153 -7.57 1.01 17.31
N GLN A 154 -6.35 0.92 17.83
CA GLN A 154 -6.03 0.08 18.98
C GLN A 154 -5.77 0.89 20.26
N ASN A 155 -6.10 2.19 20.27
CA ASN A 155 -5.70 3.11 21.34
C ASN A 155 -4.20 3.00 21.65
N GLN A 156 -3.40 2.80 20.61
CA GLN A 156 -1.95 2.80 20.70
C GLN A 156 -1.41 4.20 20.91
N LEU A 157 -2.15 5.25 20.57
CA LEU A 157 -1.75 6.64 20.80
C LEU A 157 -2.32 7.19 22.10
N GLN A 158 -1.43 7.67 22.96
CA GLN A 158 -1.80 8.55 24.04
C GLN A 158 -1.86 9.99 23.51
N LEU A 159 -3.08 10.50 23.38
CA LEU A 159 -3.33 11.90 23.00
C LEU A 159 -3.30 12.79 24.26
N THR A 160 -2.59 13.91 24.18
CA THR A 160 -2.56 14.94 25.24
C THR A 160 -2.76 16.32 24.63
N GLY A 161 -3.34 17.25 25.40
CA GLY A 161 -3.68 18.58 24.90
C GLY A 161 -4.85 18.51 23.91
N PRO A 162 -4.93 19.43 22.93
CA PRO A 162 -6.01 19.45 21.94
C PRO A 162 -5.72 18.55 20.71
N ALA A 163 -5.02 17.42 20.90
CA ALA A 163 -4.84 16.41 19.85
C ALA A 163 -6.14 15.60 19.65
N VAL A 164 -6.53 15.38 18.40
CA VAL A 164 -7.76 14.65 18.04
C VAL A 164 -7.54 13.81 16.79
N THR A 165 -8.37 12.79 16.59
CA THR A 165 -8.33 11.91 15.41
C THR A 165 -9.62 12.00 14.58
N PRO A 166 -9.91 13.14 13.92
CA PRO A 166 -11.09 13.26 13.07
C PRO A 166 -10.98 12.31 11.85
N GLY A 167 -11.81 11.28 11.82
CA GLY A 167 -11.76 10.26 10.77
C GLY A 167 -10.49 9.42 10.86
N ASN A 168 -9.65 9.45 9.81
CA ASN A 168 -8.40 8.70 9.74
C ASN A 168 -7.14 9.60 9.77
N THR A 169 -7.25 10.78 10.35
CA THR A 169 -6.13 11.72 10.40
C THR A 169 -5.88 12.09 11.85
N LEU A 170 -4.64 12.05 12.29
CA LEU A 170 -4.25 12.66 13.56
C LEU A 170 -4.07 14.16 13.34
N ARG A 171 -4.88 14.96 14.00
CA ARG A 171 -4.79 16.42 13.99
C ARG A 171 -4.28 16.91 15.33
N LEU A 172 -3.13 17.59 15.30
CA LEU A 172 -2.54 18.27 16.44
C LEU A 172 -2.93 19.74 16.34
N LEU A 173 -3.91 20.15 17.14
CA LEU A 173 -4.34 21.55 17.19
C LEU A 173 -3.32 22.37 17.98
N ALA A 174 -2.94 23.52 17.47
CA ALA A 174 -2.28 24.53 18.28
C ALA A 174 -3.31 25.14 19.25
N GLY A 175 -2.84 25.67 20.37
CA GLY A 175 -3.68 26.32 21.37
C GLY A 175 -2.86 26.76 22.57
N ASP A 176 -3.52 27.02 23.70
CA ASP A 176 -2.87 27.48 24.95
C ASP A 176 -1.89 26.44 25.54
N ARG A 177 -1.97 25.20 25.07
CA ARG A 177 -1.05 24.12 25.42
C ARG A 177 -0.69 23.30 24.18
N PRO A 178 0.53 22.74 24.12
CA PRO A 178 0.93 21.84 23.05
C PRO A 178 -0.01 20.63 22.93
N ALA A 179 -0.33 20.24 21.70
CA ALA A 179 -0.95 18.94 21.41
C ALA A 179 0.15 17.90 21.16
N THR A 180 -0.01 16.72 21.75
CA THR A 180 0.89 15.59 21.54
C THR A 180 0.12 14.30 21.28
N ALA A 181 0.72 13.42 20.48
CA ALA A 181 0.27 12.05 20.28
C ALA A 181 1.47 11.12 20.36
N VAL A 182 1.43 10.14 21.27
CA VAL A 182 2.60 9.33 21.61
C VAL A 182 2.23 7.85 21.55
N LEU A 183 3.07 7.02 20.93
CA LEU A 183 2.89 5.57 20.98
C LEU A 183 3.01 5.08 22.42
N SER A 184 2.07 4.24 22.82
CA SER A 184 2.00 3.68 24.18
C SER A 184 3.05 2.60 24.41
N GLN A 185 3.57 1.99 23.34
CA GLN A 185 4.64 1.00 23.42
C GLN A 185 6.01 1.66 23.28
N PRO A 186 6.94 1.42 24.21
CA PRO A 186 8.29 1.95 24.12
C PRO A 186 9.12 1.17 23.11
N LEU A 187 10.12 1.87 22.57
CA LEU A 187 11.23 1.37 21.78
C LEU A 187 12.43 1.16 22.69
N ALA A 188 13.20 0.10 22.45
CA ALA A 188 14.49 -0.05 23.11
C ALA A 188 15.50 0.93 22.48
N ALA A 189 16.16 1.77 23.28
CA ALA A 189 17.14 2.72 22.78
C ALA A 189 18.36 2.07 22.11
N ALA A 190 18.62 0.79 22.42
CA ALA A 190 19.67 -0.01 21.81
C ALA A 190 19.26 -0.68 20.48
N ALA A 191 18.00 -0.51 20.04
CA ALA A 191 17.52 -1.08 18.79
C ALA A 191 17.57 -0.05 17.66
N SER A 192 17.97 -0.50 16.47
CA SER A 192 17.75 0.26 15.24
C SER A 192 16.26 0.37 14.96
N PHE A 193 15.83 1.48 14.36
CA PHE A 193 14.46 1.64 13.90
C PHE A 193 14.38 2.44 12.61
N GLN A 194 13.25 2.29 11.93
CA GLN A 194 12.83 3.13 10.83
C GLN A 194 11.40 3.60 11.11
N THR A 195 11.14 4.88 10.88
CA THR A 195 9.80 5.42 10.92
C THR A 195 9.55 6.27 9.67
N GLN A 196 8.33 6.18 9.14
CA GLN A 196 7.85 6.98 8.02
C GLN A 196 6.52 7.60 8.42
N PHE A 197 6.31 8.87 8.09
CA PHE A 197 5.02 9.50 8.25
C PHE A 197 4.73 10.49 7.13
N GLN A 198 3.46 10.53 6.71
CA GLN A 198 2.95 11.58 5.86
C GLN A 198 2.27 12.65 6.70
N PHE A 199 2.51 13.91 6.36
CA PHE A 199 1.96 15.05 7.10
C PHE A 199 1.62 16.20 6.16
N ARG A 200 0.81 17.14 6.65
CA ARG A 200 0.59 18.44 5.99
C ARG A 200 0.45 19.55 7.02
N LEU A 201 0.90 20.74 6.63
CA LEU A 201 0.84 21.97 7.42
C LEU A 201 0.01 23.00 6.65
N PRO A 202 -1.33 22.96 6.73
CA PRO A 202 -2.21 23.74 5.85
C PRO A 202 -2.23 25.24 6.16
N PHE A 203 -1.54 25.69 7.20
CA PHE A 203 -1.42 27.11 7.54
C PHE A 203 0.02 27.54 7.45
N ALA A 204 0.25 28.63 6.72
CA ALA A 204 1.58 29.19 6.56
C ALA A 204 2.22 29.70 7.85
N ALA A 205 1.43 29.93 8.90
CA ALA A 205 1.86 30.63 10.10
C ALA A 205 1.90 29.78 11.38
N LEU A 206 2.10 28.46 11.29
CA LEU A 206 2.39 27.67 12.48
C LEU A 206 3.70 28.19 13.09
N THR A 207 3.61 28.92 14.19
CA THR A 207 4.76 29.66 14.76
C THR A 207 5.95 28.77 15.14
N ASP A 208 5.74 27.47 15.32
CA ASP A 208 6.80 26.51 15.67
C ASP A 208 6.64 25.14 14.95
N GLY A 209 5.78 25.08 13.93
CA GLY A 209 5.60 23.90 13.07
C GLY A 209 5.20 22.58 13.75
N LEU A 210 5.65 21.47 13.15
CA LEU A 210 5.41 20.09 13.59
C LEU A 210 6.72 19.47 14.07
N SER A 211 6.67 18.65 15.12
CA SER A 211 7.83 17.94 15.64
C SER A 211 7.58 16.45 15.78
N PHE A 212 8.54 15.63 15.33
CA PHE A 212 8.70 14.25 15.75
C PHE A 212 9.61 14.19 16.98
N LEU A 213 9.26 13.36 17.95
CA LEU A 213 9.90 13.31 19.27
C LEU A 213 10.26 11.88 19.65
N LEU A 214 11.40 11.73 20.33
CA LEU A 214 11.82 10.52 21.04
C LEU A 214 12.24 10.89 22.46
N GLY A 215 11.62 10.29 23.48
CA GLY A 215 11.96 10.62 24.87
C GLY A 215 11.59 9.52 25.86
N PRO A 216 12.05 9.63 27.13
CA PRO A 216 11.93 8.54 28.12
C PRO A 216 10.52 8.33 28.70
N SER A 217 9.56 9.17 28.34
CA SER A 217 8.24 9.16 28.96
C SER A 217 7.15 9.52 27.97
N LEU A 218 5.93 9.05 28.23
CA LEU A 218 4.73 9.41 27.45
C LEU A 218 4.43 10.92 27.48
N SER A 219 4.90 11.62 28.52
CA SER A 219 4.75 13.07 28.67
C SER A 219 5.79 13.90 27.89
N LEU A 220 6.33 13.43 26.73
CA LEU A 220 6.57 14.33 25.59
C LEU A 220 7.36 15.62 25.88
N GLY A 221 8.32 15.60 26.81
CA GLY A 221 8.92 16.82 27.36
C GLY A 221 9.84 17.49 26.35
N ALA A 222 9.63 18.78 26.11
CA ALA A 222 10.41 19.57 25.15
C ALA A 222 11.92 19.53 25.42
N ALA A 223 12.32 19.51 26.69
CA ALA A 223 13.71 19.56 27.14
C ALA A 223 14.35 18.18 27.38
N THR A 224 13.54 17.13 27.45
CA THR A 224 13.98 15.77 27.81
C THR A 224 13.90 14.80 26.64
N SER A 225 13.40 15.25 25.49
CA SER A 225 13.23 14.46 24.28
C SER A 225 14.18 14.96 23.21
N LEU A 226 14.73 14.04 22.41
CA LEU A 226 15.22 14.39 21.09
C LEU A 226 14.04 14.86 20.24
N ARG A 227 14.25 15.93 19.49
CA ARG A 227 13.23 16.53 18.64
C ARG A 227 13.76 16.77 17.24
N LEU A 228 12.95 16.37 16.28
CA LEU A 228 13.08 16.73 14.89
C LEU A 228 11.92 17.68 14.54
N GLN A 229 12.24 18.96 14.37
CA GLN A 229 11.28 20.04 14.15
C GLN A 229 11.24 20.40 12.66
N LEU A 230 10.03 20.46 12.12
CA LEU A 230 9.68 20.84 10.76
C LEU A 230 8.97 22.20 10.85
N ASP A 231 9.71 23.26 10.58
CA ASP A 231 9.29 24.63 10.89
C ASP A 231 9.00 25.40 9.60
N PRO A 232 7.73 25.75 9.31
CA PRO A 232 7.39 26.68 8.25
C PRO A 232 7.76 28.10 8.71
N LEU A 233 9.05 28.41 8.70
CA LEU A 233 9.55 29.71 9.13
C LEU A 233 8.98 30.80 8.20
N LEU A 234 8.27 31.75 8.79
CA LEU A 234 7.94 33.03 8.19
C LEU A 234 8.70 34.12 8.93
N THR A 235 9.90 34.47 8.48
CA THR A 235 10.49 35.78 8.82
C THR A 235 9.70 36.87 8.06
N PRO A 236 9.21 37.94 8.72
CA PRO A 236 8.53 39.03 8.02
C PRO A 236 9.43 39.62 6.94
N GLY A 237 9.04 39.47 5.66
CA GLY A 237 9.81 39.93 4.50
C GLY A 237 10.46 38.81 3.68
N ASP A 238 10.52 37.58 4.19
CA ASP A 238 10.98 36.41 3.45
C ASP A 238 9.79 35.60 2.91
N ILE A 239 9.83 35.34 1.61
CA ILE A 239 9.06 34.27 0.98
C ILE A 239 9.89 32.99 1.11
N SER A 240 9.39 31.99 1.85
CA SER A 240 9.74 30.55 1.75
C SER A 240 11.07 30.00 2.31
N THR A 241 11.53 30.37 3.50
CA THR A 241 12.66 29.63 4.11
C THR A 241 12.22 28.60 5.15
N ASN A 242 11.48 27.57 4.72
CA ASN A 242 11.22 26.39 5.56
C ASN A 242 12.53 25.86 6.16
N SER A 243 12.48 25.46 7.42
CA SER A 243 13.65 24.98 8.13
C SER A 243 13.37 23.67 8.85
N VAL A 244 14.42 22.88 8.98
CA VAL A 244 14.40 21.65 9.74
C VAL A 244 15.43 21.76 10.84
N ALA A 245 15.06 21.43 12.08
CA ALA A 245 15.97 21.46 13.21
C ALA A 245 16.01 20.12 13.94
N LEU A 246 17.22 19.68 14.28
CA LEU A 246 17.46 18.59 15.22
C LEU A 246 17.89 19.19 16.57
N LEU A 247 17.09 18.95 17.60
CA LEU A 247 17.38 19.34 18.98
C LEU A 247 17.62 18.08 19.81
N ILE A 248 18.82 18.00 20.39
CA ILE A 248 19.21 16.91 21.29
C ILE A 248 19.43 17.52 22.67
N PRO A 249 18.84 16.96 23.75
CA PRO A 249 19.06 17.45 25.10
C PRO A 249 20.56 17.61 25.43
N GLY A 250 20.92 18.78 25.95
CA GLY A 250 22.31 19.10 26.32
C GLY A 250 23.25 19.45 25.15
N ARG A 251 22.75 19.53 23.91
CA ARG A 251 23.53 19.97 22.73
C ARG A 251 22.95 21.24 22.10
N PRO A 252 23.77 22.07 21.43
CA PRO A 252 23.27 23.16 20.61
C PRO A 252 22.32 22.66 19.51
N PRO A 253 21.23 23.38 19.19
CA PRO A 253 20.35 23.04 18.07
C PRO A 253 21.13 22.99 16.75
N GLN A 254 20.81 22.00 15.92
CA GLN A 254 21.30 21.95 14.56
C GLN A 254 20.17 22.31 13.61
N VAL A 255 20.32 23.41 12.90
CA VAL A 255 19.28 23.97 12.04
C VAL A 255 19.74 23.93 10.60
N LEU A 256 18.92 23.35 9.73
CA LEU A 256 19.07 23.38 8.29
C LEU A 256 18.02 24.34 7.69
N PRO A 257 18.42 25.56 7.29
CA PRO A 257 17.52 26.49 6.64
C PRO A 257 17.29 26.12 5.17
N ALA A 258 16.23 26.67 4.58
CA ALA A 258 15.92 26.58 3.14
C ALA A 258 15.83 25.14 2.60
N VAL A 259 15.01 24.31 3.24
CA VAL A 259 14.78 22.93 2.76
C VAL A 259 14.04 22.93 1.40
N PRO A 260 14.32 21.96 0.50
CA PRO A 260 13.82 21.96 -0.87
C PRO A 260 12.35 21.50 -0.98
N VAL A 261 11.54 21.75 0.04
CA VAL A 261 10.11 21.43 0.08
C VAL A 261 9.31 22.58 0.69
N GLU A 262 8.09 22.79 0.21
CA GLU A 262 7.20 23.84 0.69
C GLU A 262 6.22 23.31 1.76
N PHE A 263 6.54 23.55 3.04
CA PHE A 263 5.72 23.14 4.19
C PHE A 263 4.35 23.80 4.20
N ASN A 264 4.25 25.08 3.83
CA ASN A 264 3.00 25.83 3.94
C ASN A 264 2.05 25.68 2.75
N SER A 265 2.37 24.82 1.79
CA SER A 265 1.54 24.61 0.59
C SER A 265 0.20 23.93 0.89
N GLY A 266 0.07 23.30 2.07
CA GLY A 266 -1.05 22.42 2.40
C GLY A 266 -1.01 21.06 1.69
N SER A 267 0.00 20.82 0.84
CA SER A 267 0.24 19.53 0.19
C SER A 267 0.70 18.48 1.20
N SER A 268 0.50 17.21 0.87
CA SER A 268 1.09 16.11 1.64
C SER A 268 2.60 16.09 1.43
N LEU A 269 3.34 15.87 2.50
CA LEU A 269 4.78 15.65 2.53
C LEU A 269 5.08 14.37 3.28
N THR A 270 6.17 13.72 2.94
CA THR A 270 6.62 12.49 3.58
C THR A 270 7.97 12.68 4.23
N ALA A 271 8.09 12.26 5.48
CA ALA A 271 9.36 12.21 6.19
C ALA A 271 9.70 10.77 6.59
N TRP A 272 11.00 10.45 6.57
CA TRP A 272 11.55 9.21 7.07
C TRP A 272 12.63 9.52 8.10
N VAL A 273 12.63 8.79 9.21
CA VAL A 273 13.69 8.84 10.21
C VAL A 273 14.23 7.43 10.40
N ASN A 274 15.52 7.27 10.11
CA ASN A 274 16.23 6.00 10.25
C ASN A 274 17.27 6.15 11.36
N TYR A 275 17.31 5.19 12.28
CA TYR A 275 18.33 5.11 13.31
C TYR A 275 19.06 3.79 13.22
N ASP A 276 20.38 3.85 13.08
CA ASP A 276 21.27 2.71 13.22
C ASP A 276 21.89 2.74 14.63
N ALA A 277 21.49 1.80 15.49
CA ALA A 277 21.98 1.71 16.86
C ALA A 277 23.45 1.25 16.96
N ILE A 278 23.97 0.55 15.93
CA ILE A 278 25.37 0.11 15.88
C ILE A 278 26.27 1.28 15.52
N ALA A 279 25.91 2.01 14.46
CA ALA A 279 26.63 3.22 14.03
C ALA A 279 26.32 4.45 14.89
N GLN A 280 25.27 4.38 15.73
CA GLN A 280 24.70 5.50 16.47
C GLN A 280 24.37 6.68 15.54
N GLN A 281 23.77 6.39 14.39
CA GLN A 281 23.53 7.37 13.34
C GLN A 281 22.03 7.59 13.16
N LEU A 282 21.60 8.85 13.20
CA LEU A 282 20.23 9.28 12.93
C LEU A 282 20.17 10.02 11.60
N ASP A 283 19.38 9.51 10.67
CA ASP A 283 19.16 10.08 9.36
C ASP A 283 17.72 10.53 9.18
N LEU A 284 17.53 11.73 8.65
CA LEU A 284 16.25 12.29 8.25
C LEU A 284 16.19 12.43 6.74
N PHE A 285 15.09 11.99 6.15
CA PHE A 285 14.76 12.19 4.74
C PHE A 285 13.41 12.90 4.62
N LEU A 286 13.24 13.69 3.56
CA LEU A 286 12.05 14.51 3.36
C LEU A 286 11.76 14.65 1.86
N SER A 287 10.50 14.51 1.48
CA SER A 287 10.05 14.63 0.08
C SER A 287 8.59 15.06 0.01
N ASP A 288 8.19 15.61 -1.13
CA ASP A 288 6.80 15.85 -1.56
C ASP A 288 6.15 14.62 -2.23
N GLY A 289 6.84 13.48 -2.27
CA GLY A 289 6.32 12.21 -2.77
C GLY A 289 6.50 11.06 -1.78
N LEU A 290 6.21 9.85 -2.24
CA LEU A 290 6.24 8.62 -1.43
C LEU A 290 7.54 7.83 -1.54
N LYS A 291 8.46 8.28 -2.40
CA LYS A 291 9.76 7.66 -2.59
C LYS A 291 10.78 8.33 -1.67
N GLN A 292 11.35 7.56 -0.75
CA GLN A 292 12.44 8.04 0.08
C GLN A 292 13.63 8.50 -0.79
N PRO A 293 14.15 9.72 -0.62
CA PRO A 293 15.37 10.17 -1.25
C PRO A 293 16.57 9.28 -0.91
N ILE A 294 17.54 9.19 -1.84
CA ILE A 294 18.76 8.40 -1.62
C ILE A 294 19.67 9.09 -0.58
N GLN A 295 19.72 10.42 -0.59
CA GLN A 295 20.54 11.19 0.33
C GLN A 295 19.68 11.71 1.48
N PRO A 296 20.13 11.55 2.75
CA PRO A 296 19.44 12.16 3.87
C PRO A 296 19.55 13.69 3.80
N LEU A 297 18.47 14.35 4.20
CA LEU A 297 18.44 15.79 4.41
C LEU A 297 19.33 16.18 5.59
N LEU A 298 19.34 15.37 6.64
CA LEU A 298 20.18 15.53 7.82
C LEU A 298 20.67 14.16 8.30
N SER A 299 21.94 14.08 8.68
CA SER A 299 22.61 12.84 9.11
C SER A 299 23.51 13.17 10.31
N GLN A 300 23.21 12.62 11.48
CA GLN A 300 23.88 13.01 12.74
C GLN A 300 24.23 11.84 13.67
N PRO A 301 25.41 11.88 14.31
CA PRO A 301 25.77 10.91 15.34
C PRO A 301 25.02 11.22 16.64
N VAL A 302 24.19 10.27 17.07
CA VAL A 302 23.31 10.35 18.24
C VAL A 302 23.36 9.04 19.03
N ASP A 303 23.78 9.12 20.28
CA ASP A 303 23.61 8.04 21.25
C ASP A 303 22.25 8.16 21.94
N LEU A 304 21.27 7.37 21.50
CA LEU A 304 19.92 7.39 22.06
C LEU A 304 19.85 6.81 23.49
N SER A 305 20.86 6.06 23.94
CA SER A 305 20.89 5.50 25.29
C SER A 305 20.98 6.59 26.37
N LEU A 306 21.49 7.78 26.00
CA LEU A 306 21.54 8.96 26.87
C LEU A 306 20.15 9.49 27.25
N LEU A 307 19.12 9.16 26.46
CA LEU A 307 17.74 9.53 26.78
C LEU A 307 17.08 8.53 27.74
N GLY A 308 17.66 7.34 27.92
CA GLY A 308 17.14 6.25 28.73
C GLY A 308 17.00 4.95 27.93
N PRO A 309 16.76 3.80 28.59
CA PRO A 309 16.70 2.49 27.92
C PRO A 309 15.43 2.28 27.10
N ASN A 310 14.34 2.95 27.47
CA ASN A 310 13.03 2.87 26.84
C ASN A 310 12.63 4.25 26.33
N LEU A 311 12.29 4.34 25.04
CA LEU A 311 11.94 5.60 24.38
C LEU A 311 10.54 5.51 23.80
N TYR A 312 9.76 6.56 24.00
CA TYR A 312 8.46 6.72 23.39
C TYR A 312 8.60 7.66 22.19
N ALA A 313 8.04 7.23 21.07
CA ALA A 313 7.98 8.02 19.85
C ALA A 313 6.63 8.72 19.74
N GLY A 314 6.62 9.94 19.21
CA GLY A 314 5.38 10.68 19.04
C GLY A 314 5.54 11.97 18.28
N PHE A 315 4.42 12.66 18.13
CA PHE A 315 4.35 13.95 17.49
C PHE A 315 3.94 15.03 18.48
N ARG A 316 4.38 16.25 18.19
CA ARG A 316 3.99 17.45 18.92
C ARG A 316 3.86 18.61 17.96
N THR A 317 2.83 19.41 18.15
CA THR A 317 2.75 20.77 17.62
C THR A 317 2.93 21.73 18.79
N ALA A 318 3.46 22.92 18.55
CA ALA A 318 3.58 23.90 19.64
C ALA A 318 2.24 24.54 20.00
N SER A 319 2.28 25.32 21.08
CA SER A 319 1.23 26.26 21.42
C SER A 319 1.13 27.36 20.36
N GLY A 320 -0.06 27.85 20.08
CA GLY A 320 -0.28 28.83 19.03
C GLY A 320 -1.76 29.18 18.91
N SER A 321 -2.15 29.80 17.79
CA SER A 321 -3.56 30.13 17.55
C SER A 321 -4.43 28.86 17.53
N PRO A 322 -5.61 28.84 18.16
CA PRO A 322 -6.49 27.67 18.15
C PRO A 322 -7.02 27.28 16.75
N SER A 323 -6.86 28.16 15.75
CA SER A 323 -7.20 27.87 14.34
C SER A 323 -6.12 27.10 13.58
N GLN A 324 -4.92 27.02 14.14
CA GLN A 324 -3.75 26.41 13.52
C GLN A 324 -3.64 24.95 13.89
N TYR A 325 -3.23 24.10 12.96
CA TYR A 325 -3.02 22.69 13.22
C TYR A 325 -2.02 22.05 12.27
N SER A 326 -1.43 20.95 12.74
CA SER A 326 -0.66 20.01 11.93
C SER A 326 -1.45 18.72 11.78
N GLU A 327 -1.33 18.06 10.63
CA GLU A 327 -1.98 16.77 10.39
C GLU A 327 -0.98 15.69 10.03
N ILE A 328 -1.14 14.53 10.66
CA ILE A 328 -0.44 13.30 10.30
C ILE A 328 -1.46 12.40 9.60
N LEU A 329 -1.20 12.11 8.34
CA LEU A 329 -2.08 11.37 7.43
C LEU A 329 -1.85 9.86 7.57
N SER A 330 -0.58 9.46 7.70
CA SER A 330 -0.17 8.10 8.01
C SER A 330 1.11 8.09 8.83
N TRP A 331 1.29 7.05 9.64
CA TRP A 331 2.51 6.83 10.41
C TRP A 331 2.82 5.33 10.51
N GLN A 332 4.05 4.97 10.21
CA GLN A 332 4.60 3.62 10.35
C GLN A 332 5.90 3.69 11.14
N LEU A 333 6.09 2.77 12.07
CA LEU A 333 7.32 2.60 12.82
C LEU A 333 7.67 1.11 12.88
N SER A 334 8.92 0.79 12.58
CA SER A 334 9.47 -0.56 12.61
C SER A 334 10.79 -0.59 13.38
N THR A 335 10.95 -1.58 14.25
CA THR A 335 12.22 -1.93 14.92
C THR A 335 12.85 -3.18 14.32
N ALA A 336 12.29 -3.68 13.21
CA ALA A 336 12.92 -4.75 12.46
C ALA A 336 14.30 -4.27 11.97
N PRO A 337 15.29 -5.16 11.83
CA PRO A 337 16.58 -4.81 11.26
C PRO A 337 16.37 -4.09 9.93
N LEU A 338 17.13 -3.03 9.68
CA LEU A 338 17.20 -2.41 8.35
C LEU A 338 17.69 -3.50 7.39
N VAL A 339 16.77 -4.13 6.67
CA VAL A 339 17.14 -4.93 5.51
C VAL A 339 17.62 -3.88 4.52
N ALA A 340 18.94 -3.78 4.35
CA ALA A 340 19.52 -2.95 3.31
C ALA A 340 18.69 -3.21 2.06
N ALA A 341 18.00 -2.17 1.55
CA ALA A 341 17.14 -2.28 0.38
C ALA A 341 17.90 -3.13 -0.61
N ASP A 342 17.39 -4.35 -0.84
CA ASP A 342 18.13 -5.42 -1.49
C ASP A 342 18.88 -4.78 -2.65
N VAL A 343 20.21 -4.74 -2.57
CA VAL A 343 21.02 -4.68 -3.77
C VAL A 343 20.63 -5.98 -4.43
N MET A 344 19.53 -5.96 -5.20
CA MET A 344 19.17 -7.01 -6.12
C MET A 344 20.51 -7.37 -6.73
N PRO A 345 21.05 -8.58 -6.49
CA PRO A 345 22.30 -8.95 -7.10
C PRO A 345 22.06 -8.68 -8.56
N ALA A 346 22.80 -7.74 -9.15
CA ALA A 346 22.65 -7.38 -10.53
C ALA A 346 22.83 -8.70 -11.28
N LYS A 347 21.71 -9.35 -11.61
CA LYS A 347 21.73 -10.64 -12.25
C LYS A 347 22.41 -10.33 -13.57
N PRO A 348 23.61 -10.87 -13.86
CA PRO A 348 24.36 -10.40 -15.01
C PRO A 348 23.49 -10.66 -16.23
N LEU A 349 23.09 -9.58 -16.90
CA LEU A 349 22.29 -9.61 -18.12
C LEU A 349 22.97 -10.50 -19.20
N ALA A 350 24.28 -10.74 -19.05
CA ALA A 350 25.09 -11.63 -19.85
C ALA A 350 24.69 -13.12 -19.78
N ALA A 351 24.07 -13.61 -18.71
CA ALA A 351 23.73 -15.03 -18.59
C ALA A 351 22.48 -15.44 -19.40
N PHE A 352 21.61 -14.50 -19.75
CA PHE A 352 20.36 -14.79 -20.48
C PHE A 352 20.55 -14.76 -22.02
N VAL A 353 21.48 -13.94 -22.52
CA VAL A 353 21.79 -13.88 -23.96
C VAL A 353 22.65 -15.07 -24.43
N ALA A 354 23.43 -15.69 -23.53
CA ALA A 354 24.24 -16.86 -23.88
C ALA A 354 23.40 -18.15 -24.08
N SER A 355 22.20 -18.25 -23.50
CA SER A 355 21.36 -19.46 -23.62
C SER A 355 20.44 -19.46 -24.85
N SER A 356 20.22 -18.31 -25.50
CA SER A 356 19.39 -18.23 -26.72
C SER A 356 20.20 -18.34 -28.01
N VAL A 357 21.52 -18.18 -27.96
CA VAL A 357 22.41 -18.32 -29.15
C VAL A 357 22.91 -19.76 -29.33
N ALA A 358 22.94 -20.59 -28.28
CA ALA A 358 23.45 -21.96 -28.35
C ALA A 358 22.50 -23.00 -28.98
N VAL A 359 21.28 -22.61 -29.40
CA VAL A 359 20.28 -23.52 -30.02
C VAL A 359 20.15 -23.32 -31.53
N ALA A 360 20.78 -22.28 -32.11
CA ALA A 360 20.62 -21.95 -33.52
C ALA A 360 21.64 -22.61 -34.47
N ASP A 361 22.59 -23.41 -33.96
CA ASP A 361 23.61 -24.03 -34.81
C ASP A 361 23.78 -25.52 -34.53
N ARG A 362 22.82 -26.32 -34.99
CA ARG A 362 23.10 -27.70 -35.43
C ARG A 362 22.37 -28.01 -36.72
N GLN A 363 23.20 -28.34 -37.71
CA GLN A 363 22.92 -28.65 -39.09
C GLN A 363 21.91 -29.79 -39.31
N ALA A 364 21.17 -29.59 -40.40
CA ALA A 364 20.45 -30.53 -41.25
C ALA A 364 21.00 -31.97 -41.34
N VAL A 365 20.10 -32.94 -41.15
CA VAL A 365 20.09 -34.26 -41.84
C VAL A 365 18.62 -34.61 -42.15
N PRO A 366 18.26 -35.11 -43.35
CA PRO A 366 16.87 -35.35 -43.74
C PRO A 366 16.41 -36.82 -43.52
N GLU A 367 15.07 -36.95 -43.43
CA GLU A 367 14.21 -38.16 -43.60
C GLU A 367 13.91 -39.06 -42.37
N PRO A 368 12.84 -39.91 -42.41
CA PRO A 368 11.44 -39.56 -42.66
C PRO A 368 10.50 -40.19 -41.59
N GLY A 369 9.33 -39.57 -41.38
CA GLY A 369 8.16 -40.23 -40.78
C GLY A 369 8.12 -40.31 -39.25
N ILE A 370 7.27 -39.49 -38.64
CA ILE A 370 6.29 -39.86 -37.58
C ILE A 370 5.21 -38.77 -37.64
N ALA A 371 4.27 -38.97 -38.55
CA ALA A 371 2.98 -38.29 -38.57
C ALA A 371 1.98 -39.15 -37.78
N ALA A 372 2.16 -39.28 -36.46
CA ALA A 372 1.20 -40.00 -35.60
C ALA A 372 1.48 -39.74 -34.10
N ALA A 373 1.34 -38.51 -33.59
CA ALA A 373 1.28 -38.29 -32.14
C ALA A 373 0.58 -37.00 -31.68
N LEU A 374 0.25 -36.06 -32.56
CA LEU A 374 -0.32 -34.74 -32.16
C LEU A 374 -1.80 -34.54 -32.55
N LEU A 375 -2.57 -35.61 -32.73
CA LEU A 375 -4.02 -35.56 -33.00
C LEU A 375 -4.89 -36.31 -31.96
N SER A 376 -4.34 -36.75 -30.82
CA SER A 376 -5.09 -37.60 -29.87
C SER A 376 -5.68 -36.88 -28.66
N TRP A 377 -5.38 -35.59 -28.43
CA TRP A 377 -5.87 -34.87 -27.24
C TRP A 377 -7.04 -33.92 -27.52
N SER A 378 -7.05 -33.20 -28.65
CA SER A 378 -8.15 -32.31 -29.04
C SER A 378 -9.41 -33.07 -29.51
N GLY A 379 -9.27 -34.28 -30.05
CA GLY A 379 -10.40 -35.13 -30.44
C GLY A 379 -11.17 -35.77 -29.28
N LEU A 380 -10.49 -36.07 -28.15
CA LEU A 380 -11.10 -36.77 -27.02
C LEU A 380 -12.04 -35.87 -26.20
N VAL A 381 -11.72 -34.57 -26.12
CA VAL A 381 -12.56 -33.55 -25.46
C VAL A 381 -13.81 -33.27 -26.29
N TRP A 382 -13.67 -33.22 -27.62
CA TRP A 382 -14.79 -33.00 -28.54
C TRP A 382 -15.78 -34.18 -28.59
N LEU A 383 -15.29 -35.42 -28.54
CA LEU A 383 -16.13 -36.64 -28.52
C LEU A 383 -16.88 -36.85 -27.20
N ARG A 384 -16.30 -36.46 -26.05
CA ARG A 384 -16.99 -36.51 -24.74
C ARG A 384 -18.08 -35.45 -24.61
N GLY A 385 -17.89 -34.26 -25.18
CA GLY A 385 -18.92 -33.21 -25.23
C GLY A 385 -20.14 -33.59 -26.07
N ARG A 386 -19.93 -34.25 -27.23
CA ARG A 386 -21.02 -34.67 -28.13
C ARG A 386 -21.92 -35.78 -27.56
N ARG A 387 -21.36 -36.74 -26.80
CA ARG A 387 -22.18 -37.78 -26.14
C ARG A 387 -23.11 -37.20 -25.07
N ARG A 388 -22.61 -36.27 -24.24
CA ARG A 388 -23.42 -35.64 -23.18
C ARG A 388 -24.56 -34.77 -23.72
N LEU A 389 -24.38 -34.14 -24.88
CA LEU A 389 -25.44 -33.36 -25.53
C LEU A 389 -26.51 -34.26 -26.18
N ARG A 390 -26.11 -35.40 -26.74
CA ARG A 390 -27.04 -36.39 -27.31
C ARG A 390 -27.91 -37.05 -26.24
N ASP A 391 -27.32 -37.48 -25.14
CA ASP A 391 -28.02 -38.11 -24.01
C ASP A 391 -28.96 -37.14 -23.25
N ARG A 392 -28.79 -35.83 -23.45
CA ARG A 392 -29.64 -34.78 -22.88
C ARG A 392 -30.76 -34.37 -23.82
N ALA A 393 -30.52 -34.40 -25.14
CA ALA A 393 -31.56 -34.22 -26.16
C ALA A 393 -32.55 -35.40 -26.22
N GLU A 394 -32.07 -36.64 -26.07
CA GLU A 394 -32.93 -37.83 -26.04
C GLU A 394 -33.79 -37.91 -24.77
N ARG A 395 -33.33 -37.35 -23.64
CA ARG A 395 -34.11 -37.22 -22.40
C ARG A 395 -35.14 -36.07 -22.40
N LEU A 396 -35.06 -35.16 -23.37
CA LEU A 396 -36.04 -34.08 -23.55
C LEU A 396 -37.09 -34.44 -24.61
N LEU A 397 -36.92 -35.58 -25.30
CA LEU A 397 -37.83 -36.10 -26.32
C LEU A 397 -38.58 -37.38 -25.87
N GLN A 398 -38.37 -37.82 -24.64
CA GLN A 398 -39.19 -38.80 -23.91
C GLN A 398 -39.93 -38.07 -22.80
#